data_AF-A0A418LZF2-F1
#
_entry.id   AF-A0A418LZF2-F1
#
_cell.length_a   1.000
_cell.length_b   1.000
_cell.length_c   1.000
_cell.angle_alpha   90.00
_cell.angle_beta   90.00
_cell.angle_gamma   90.00
#
_symmetry.space_group_name_H-M   'P 1'
#
loop_
_entity.id
_entity.type
_entity.pdbx_description
1 polymer ?
#
loop_
_entity_poly.entity_id
_entity_poly.type
_entity_poly.pdbx_seq_one_letter_code
_entity_poly.pdbx_strand_id
1 'polypeptide(L)' 'MATKLSNLQVELLKLYANDLPDQQLQEIKMMLAHYFAEKASDAMDKVWTDQGLTEQDMVNWTNEHNRAAHRP' A
#
# COMPACT_ATOMS: atom_id res chain seq x y z
N MET A 1 -20.17 19.15 9.39
CA MET A 1 -20.48 19.09 7.94
C MET A 1 -20.49 17.64 7.53
N ALA A 2 -21.48 17.18 6.76
CA ALA A 2 -21.53 15.80 6.29
C ALA A 2 -20.48 15.60 5.19
N THR A 3 -19.43 14.84 5.47
CA THR A 3 -18.47 14.37 4.47
C THR A 3 -19.17 13.43 3.51
N LYS A 4 -19.31 13.83 2.24
CA LYS A 4 -19.77 12.92 1.18
C LYS A 4 -18.78 11.78 1.04
N LEU A 5 -19.30 10.56 0.95
CA LEU A 5 -18.51 9.37 0.68
C LEU A 5 -17.83 9.49 -0.69
N SER A 6 -16.61 8.96 -0.80
CA SER A 6 -15.96 8.79 -2.09
C SER A 6 -16.72 7.78 -2.94
N ASN A 7 -16.52 7.82 -4.25
CA ASN A 7 -17.04 6.82 -5.18
C ASN A 7 -16.68 5.39 -4.75
N LEU A 8 -15.43 5.15 -4.33
CA LEU A 8 -14.98 3.84 -3.86
C LEU A 8 -15.75 3.40 -2.60
N GLN A 9 -15.94 4.31 -1.64
CA GLN A 9 -16.71 4.01 -0.43
C GLN A 9 -18.16 3.64 -0.76
N VAL A 10 -18.80 4.33 -1.72
CA VAL A 10 -20.16 4.02 -2.17
C VAL A 10 -20.23 2.65 -2.85
N GLU A 11 -19.28 2.30 -3.71
CA GLU A 11 -19.27 0.99 -4.37
C GLU A 11 -19.04 -0.16 -3.39
N LEU A 12 -18.16 0.00 -2.40
CA LEU A 12 -17.96 -1.00 -1.34
C LEU A 12 -19.24 -1.23 -0.54
N LEU A 13 -19.98 -0.17 -0.20
CA LEU A 13 -21.26 -0.29 0.50
C LEU A 13 -22.33 -1.04 -0.32
N LYS A 14 -22.39 -0.82 -1.64
CA LYS A 14 -23.28 -1.59 -2.53
C LYS A 14 -22.90 -3.06 -2.56
N LEU A 15 -21.60 -3.36 -2.53
CA LEU A 15 -21.09 -4.73 -2.51
C LEU A 15 -21.53 -5.46 -1.21
N TYR A 16 -21.40 -4.80 -0.06
CA TYR A 16 -21.77 -5.33 1.26
C TYR A 16 -23.28 -5.54 1.44
N ALA A 17 -24.12 -4.84 0.69
CA ALA A 17 -25.58 -4.97 0.76
C ALA A 17 -26.09 -6.39 0.43
N ASN A 18 -25.25 -7.25 -0.15
CA ASN A 18 -25.57 -8.64 -0.50
C ASN A 18 -25.19 -9.68 0.57
N ASP A 19 -24.87 -9.25 1.80
CA ASP A 19 -24.49 -10.11 2.93
C ASP A 19 -23.36 -11.10 2.56
N LEU A 20 -22.24 -10.54 2.13
CA LEU A 20 -21.08 -11.32 1.69
C LEU A 20 -20.50 -12.14 2.85
N PRO A 21 -20.19 -13.43 2.63
CA PRO A 21 -19.45 -14.22 3.62
C PRO A 21 -18.09 -13.57 3.94
N ASP A 22 -17.65 -13.69 5.20
CA ASP A 22 -16.36 -13.14 5.67
C ASP A 22 -15.16 -13.56 4.80
N GLN A 23 -15.21 -14.78 4.26
CA GLN A 23 -14.19 -15.31 3.36
C GLN A 23 -14.06 -14.46 2.08
N GLN A 24 -15.18 -14.07 1.47
CA GLN A 24 -15.16 -13.22 0.28
C GLN A 24 -14.70 -11.81 0.61
N LEU A 25 -15.05 -11.28 1.80
CA LEU A 25 -14.52 -10.01 2.27
C LEU A 25 -12.99 -10.04 2.41
N GLN A 26 -12.44 -11.15 2.92
CA GLN A 26 -11.00 -11.34 3.02
C GLN A 26 -10.33 -11.43 1.64
N GLU A 27 -10.94 -12.13 0.69
CA GLU A 27 -10.46 -12.21 -0.70
C GLU A 27 -10.41 -10.84 -1.38
N ILE A 28 -11.45 -10.02 -1.20
CA ILE A 28 -11.49 -8.64 -1.72
C ILE A 28 -10.38 -7.78 -1.09
N LYS A 29 -10.18 -7.89 0.23
CA LYS A 29 -9.08 -7.18 0.92
C LYS A 29 -7.72 -7.61 0.37
N MET A 30 -7.54 -8.91 0.12
CA MET A 30 -6.29 -9.44 -0.44
C MET A 30 -6.06 -8.93 -1.86
N MET A 31 -7.11 -8.92 -2.70
CA MET A 31 -7.03 -8.38 -4.06
C MET A 31 -6.63 -6.90 -4.07
N LEU A 32 -7.21 -6.09 -3.17
CA LEU A 32 -6.82 -4.68 -3.02
C LEU A 32 -5.38 -4.54 -2.52
N ALA A 33 -4.97 -5.37 -1.54
CA ALA A 33 -3.60 -5.36 -1.02
C ALA A 33 -2.58 -5.68 -2.12
N HIS A 34 -2.84 -6.70 -2.95
CA HIS A 34 -2.00 -7.02 -4.11
C HIS A 34 -1.93 -5.87 -5.10
N TYR A 35 -3.06 -5.27 -5.46
CA TYR A 35 -3.08 -4.13 -6.39
C TYR A 35 -2.22 -2.96 -5.88
N PHE A 36 -2.34 -2.60 -4.60
CA PHE A 36 -1.54 -1.51 -4.05
C PHE A 36 -0.07 -1.88 -3.86
N ALA A 37 0.24 -3.14 -3.54
CA ALA A 37 1.62 -3.63 -3.48
C ALA A 37 2.30 -3.55 -4.85
N GLU A 38 1.62 -3.99 -5.92
CA GLU A 38 2.14 -3.85 -7.29
C GLU A 38 2.37 -2.39 -7.66
N LYS A 39 1.42 -1.50 -7.36
CA LYS A 39 1.58 -0.06 -7.62
C LYS A 39 2.73 0.56 -6.83
N ALA A 40 2.96 0.11 -5.59
CA ALA A 40 4.08 0.57 -4.78
C ALA A 40 5.41 0.09 -5.37
N SER A 41 5.50 -1.18 -5.79
CA SER A 41 6.67 -1.73 -6.47
C SER A 41 6.98 -0.98 -7.77
N ASP A 42 5.98 -0.78 -8.63
CA ASP A 42 6.11 -0.01 -9.88
C ASP A 42 6.67 1.41 -9.61
N ALA A 43 6.16 2.06 -8.55
CA ALA A 43 6.61 3.39 -8.17
C ALA A 43 8.05 3.38 -7.64
N MET A 44 8.44 2.35 -6.87
CA MET A 44 9.82 2.18 -6.40
C MET A 44 10.78 1.91 -7.56
N ASP A 45 10.42 1.07 -8.53
CA ASP A 45 11.23 0.80 -9.72
C ASP A 45 11.45 2.08 -10.56
N LYS A 46 10.40 2.91 -10.67
CA LYS A 46 10.51 4.22 -11.31
C LYS A 46 11.47 5.14 -10.57
N VAL A 47 11.35 5.24 -9.24
CA VAL A 47 12.26 6.05 -8.41
C VAL A 47 13.70 5.54 -8.52
N TRP A 48 13.88 4.22 -8.50
CA TRP A 48 15.17 3.56 -8.66
C TRP A 48 15.86 3.95 -9.96
N THR A 49 15.12 3.89 -11.06
CA THR A 49 15.62 4.25 -12.39
C THR A 49 15.88 5.75 -12.51
N ASP A 50 14.92 6.59 -12.11
CA ASP A 50 14.99 8.04 -12.27
C ASP A 50 16.11 8.67 -11.42
N GLN A 51 16.45 8.07 -10.26
CA GLN A 51 17.56 8.52 -9.41
C GLN A 51 18.88 7.82 -9.72
N GLY A 52 18.90 6.86 -10.65
CA GLY A 52 20.11 6.11 -11.00
C GLY A 52 20.66 5.28 -9.84
N LEU A 53 19.78 4.76 -8.99
CA LEU A 53 20.17 3.98 -7.81
C LEU A 53 20.83 2.67 -8.24
N THR A 54 21.77 2.23 -7.41
CA THR A 54 22.60 1.06 -7.62
C THR A 54 22.41 0.06 -6.49
N GLU A 55 22.84 -1.18 -6.71
CA GLU A 55 22.85 -2.20 -5.65
C GLU A 55 23.63 -1.73 -4.41
N GLN A 56 24.64 -0.89 -4.59
CA GLN A 56 25.39 -0.31 -3.49
C GLN A 56 24.53 0.64 -2.63
N ASP A 57 23.57 1.35 -3.22
CA ASP A 57 22.65 2.22 -2.47
C ASP A 57 21.73 1.39 -1.56
N MET A 58 21.28 0.21 -2.02
CA MET A 58 20.56 -0.75 -1.18
C MET A 58 21.42 -1.27 -0.02
N VAL A 59 22.69 -1.59 -0.28
CA VAL A 59 23.63 -2.00 0.77
C VAL A 59 23.85 -0.87 1.77
N ASN A 60 23.96 0.37 1.30
CA ASN A 60 24.12 1.54 2.15
C ASN A 60 22.89 1.71 3.07
N TRP A 61 21.68 1.69 2.51
CA TRP A 61 20.43 1.77 3.28
C TRP A 61 20.26 0.65 4.31
N THR A 62 20.69 -0.57 4.00
CA THR A 62 20.65 -1.70 4.95
C THR A 62 21.54 -1.46 6.17
N ASN A 63 22.62 -0.69 6.00
CA ASN A 63 23.55 -0.33 7.06
C ASN A 63 23.22 1.03 7.72
N GLU A 64 22.20 1.74 7.24
CA GLU A 64 21.74 2.98 7.86
C GLU A 64 21.03 2.69 9.19
N HIS A 65 21.48 3.34 10.25
CA HIS A 65 20.91 3.22 11.59
C HIS A 65 19.73 4.19 11.76
N ASN A 66 18.73 4.10 10.88
CA ASN A 66 17.56 4.99 10.87
C ASN A 66 16.44 4.57 11.84
N ARG A 67 16.68 3.56 12.69
CA ARG A 67 15.75 3.23 13.77
C ARG A 67 15.77 4.40 14.74
N ALA A 68 14.59 4.95 15.05
CA ALA A 68 14.44 6.13 15.90
C ALA A 68 15.39 6.07 17.09
N ALA A 69 16.28 7.07 17.21
CA ALA A 69 17.12 7.23 18.38
C ALA A 69 16.18 7.31 19.59
N HIS A 70 16.15 6.26 20.39
CA HIS A 70 15.42 6.26 21.65
C HIS A 70 16.12 7.28 22.55
N ARG A 71 15.59 8.51 22.58
CA ARG A 71 15.96 9.49 23.59
C ARG A 71 15.29 9.04 24.90
N PRO A 72 16.04 8.83 25.98
CA PRO A 72 15.49 8.51 27.30
C PRO A 72 14.64 9.66 27.85
#